data_AF-A0A920WA23-F1
#
_entry.id   AF-A0A920WA23-F1
#
_cell.length_a   1.000
_cell.length_b   1.000
_cell.length_c   1.000
_cell.angle_alpha   90.00
_cell.angle_beta   90.00
_cell.angle_gamma   90.00
#
_symmetry.space_group_name_H-M   'P 1'
#
loop_
_entity.id
_entity.type
_entity.pdbx_description
1 polymer ?
#
loop_
_entity_poly.entity_id
_entity_poly.type
_entity_poly.pdbx_seq_one_letter_code
_entity_poly.pdbx_strand_id
1 'polypeptide(L)'
;MGEYNRLNISMAEADGRFDESMQVMTKAWTSTQPFDHTGEFWTFNDMTVHPKPIQSPHPQSGLLPSSHKSMDRVAKHNWNLMVGQGEIFRERC
;
A
#
# COMPACT_ATOMS: atom_id res chain seq x y z
N MET A 1 -0.29 -0.97 -20.02
CA MET A 1 0.89 -0.08 -19.86
C MET A 1 0.47 1.38 -20.04
N GLY A 2 -0.24 1.99 -19.08
CA GLY A 2 -0.77 3.35 -19.28
C GLY A 2 -0.73 4.23 -18.04
N GLU A 3 -1.09 3.70 -16.88
CA GLU A 3 -1.25 4.50 -15.67
C GLU A 3 0.05 5.15 -15.17
N TYR A 4 1.11 4.36 -14.95
CA TYR A 4 2.40 4.85 -14.46
C TYR A 4 2.98 5.98 -15.32
N ASN A 5 2.94 5.82 -16.65
CA ASN A 5 3.39 6.86 -17.58
C ASN A 5 2.55 8.14 -17.44
N ARG A 6 1.21 8.03 -17.36
CA ARG A 6 0.32 9.19 -17.20
C ARG A 6 0.50 9.92 -15.86
N LEU A 7 0.96 9.21 -14.84
CA LEU A 7 1.28 9.78 -13.53
C LEU A 7 2.74 10.27 -13.44
N ASN A 8 3.52 10.17 -14.53
CA ASN A 8 4.95 10.46 -14.55
C ASN A 8 5.75 9.66 -13.49
N ILE A 9 5.34 8.42 -13.26
CA ILE A 9 5.99 7.50 -12.31
C ILE A 9 6.69 6.40 -13.11
N SER A 10 7.96 6.12 -12.76
CA SER A 10 8.67 4.98 -13.31
C SER A 10 8.04 3.68 -12.80
N MET A 11 7.80 2.72 -13.71
CA MET A 11 7.31 1.39 -13.28
C MET A 11 8.29 0.67 -12.36
N ALA A 12 9.60 0.98 -12.43
CA ALA A 12 10.59 0.41 -11.52
C ALA A 12 10.40 0.87 -10.07
N GLU A 13 9.78 2.04 -9.85
CA GLU A 13 9.49 2.59 -8.51
C GLU A 13 8.18 2.06 -7.93
N ALA A 14 7.35 1.35 -8.71
CA ALA A 14 6.00 0.96 -8.32
C ALA A 14 5.97 0.21 -6.98
N ASP A 15 6.88 -0.75 -6.81
CA ASP A 15 6.97 -1.55 -5.60
C ASP A 15 7.41 -0.74 -4.38
N GLY A 16 8.42 0.12 -4.53
CA GLY A 16 8.91 0.97 -3.44
C GLY A 16 7.86 1.98 -3.01
N ARG A 17 7.20 2.61 -3.98
CA ARG A 17 6.08 3.53 -3.73
C ARG A 17 4.93 2.84 -3.03
N PHE A 18 4.58 1.61 -3.41
CA PHE A 18 3.54 0.85 -2.73
C PHE A 18 3.89 0.59 -1.26
N ASP A 19 5.11 0.09 -1.00
CA ASP A 19 5.56 -0.24 0.35
C ASP A 19 5.61 1.00 1.25
N GLU A 20 6.17 2.12 0.77
CA GLU A 20 6.24 3.37 1.53
C GLU A 20 4.85 3.96 1.76
N SER A 21 4.00 3.99 0.72
CA SER A 21 2.65 4.56 0.85
C SER A 21 1.82 3.80 1.87
N MET A 22 1.95 2.47 1.94
CA MET A 22 1.24 1.69 2.93
C MET A 22 1.69 1.97 4.36
N GLN A 23 2.99 2.19 4.57
CA GLN A 23 3.54 2.58 5.86
C GLN A 23 3.02 3.96 6.29
N VAL A 24 3.06 4.94 5.37
CA VAL A 24 2.54 6.30 5.61
C VAL A 24 1.05 6.26 5.93
N MET A 25 0.24 5.55 5.13
CA MET A 25 -1.20 5.45 5.37
C MET A 25 -1.51 4.82 6.73
N THR A 26 -0.84 3.73 7.07
CA THR A 26 -1.01 3.08 8.38
C THR A 26 -0.67 4.05 9.51
N LYS A 27 0.48 4.73 9.42
CA LYS A 27 0.89 5.76 10.39
C LYS A 27 -0.13 6.90 10.48
N ALA A 28 -0.64 7.37 9.35
CA ALA A 28 -1.63 8.44 9.30
C ALA A 28 -2.95 8.06 9.98
N TRP A 29 -3.39 6.81 9.86
CA TRP A 29 -4.59 6.30 10.50
C TRP A 29 -4.41 6.08 12.00
N THR A 30 -3.26 5.55 12.43
CA THR A 30 -3.03 5.19 13.83
C THR A 30 -2.49 6.33 14.70
N SER A 31 -1.86 7.34 14.11
CA SER A 31 -1.28 8.45 14.88
C SER A 31 -2.37 9.32 15.50
N THR A 32 -2.24 9.58 16.81
CA THR A 32 -3.10 10.50 17.57
C THR A 32 -2.53 11.92 17.64
N GLN A 33 -1.28 12.12 17.21
CA GLN A 33 -0.56 13.39 17.16
C GLN A 33 -0.02 13.62 15.74
N PRO A 34 0.33 14.87 15.37
CA PRO A 34 1.03 15.14 14.12
C PRO A 34 2.33 14.34 14.02
N PHE A 35 2.74 14.01 12.80
CA PHE A 35 3.96 13.25 12.57
C PHE A 35 4.75 13.72 11.36
N ASP A 36 6.06 13.54 11.44
CA ASP A 36 6.96 13.71 10.31
C ASP A 36 7.18 12.35 9.62
N HIS A 37 7.48 12.39 8.33
CA HIS A 37 7.90 11.24 7.54
C HIS A 37 8.91 11.69 6.50
N THR A 38 10.01 10.96 6.37
CA THR A 38 11.03 11.23 5.36
C THR A 38 11.40 9.90 4.74
N GLY A 39 10.82 9.61 3.57
CA GLY A 39 11.11 8.42 2.78
C GLY A 39 11.75 8.76 1.45
N GLU A 40 11.79 7.78 0.56
CA GLU A 40 12.34 7.94 -0.79
C GLU A 40 11.35 8.69 -1.69
N PHE A 41 10.06 8.43 -1.51
CA PHE A 41 9.00 8.96 -2.37
C PHE A 41 8.19 10.08 -1.70
N TRP A 42 8.08 10.09 -0.38
CA TRP A 42 7.26 11.05 0.35
C TRP A 42 8.03 11.70 1.50
N THR A 43 7.87 13.01 1.62
CA THR A 43 8.35 13.77 2.78
C THR A 43 7.23 14.64 3.32
N PHE A 44 6.95 14.52 4.61
CA PHE A 44 5.93 15.27 5.32
C PHE A 44 6.51 15.83 6.60
N ASN A 45 6.15 17.07 6.92
CA ASN A 45 6.48 17.72 8.18
C ASN A 45 5.16 18.11 8.86
N ASP A 46 5.03 17.77 10.14
CA ASP A 46 3.88 18.09 10.99
C ASP A 46 2.52 17.63 10.41
N MET A 47 2.48 16.41 9.85
CA MET A 47 1.30 15.92 9.14
C MET A 47 0.22 15.39 10.08
N THR A 48 -1.01 15.85 9.85
CA THR A 48 -2.23 15.30 10.45
C THR A 48 -3.26 14.98 9.38
N VAL A 49 -3.78 13.75 9.38
CA VAL A 49 -4.77 13.29 8.40
C VAL A 49 -6.15 13.14 9.04
N HIS A 50 -7.14 13.76 8.40
CA HIS A 50 -8.55 13.71 8.79
C HIS A 50 -9.45 13.40 7.56
N PRO A 51 -10.61 12.73 7.78
CA PRO A 51 -11.09 12.19 9.06
C PRO A 51 -10.31 10.93 9.50
N LYS A 52 -10.38 10.62 10.81
CA LYS A 52 -9.83 9.36 11.31
C LYS A 52 -10.78 8.21 10.97
N PRO A 53 -10.26 7.01 10.64
CA PRO A 53 -11.12 5.85 10.41
C PRO A 53 -11.93 5.50 11.65
N ILE A 54 -13.16 5.00 11.44
CA ILE A 54 -13.99 4.49 12.53
C ILE A 54 -13.51 3.11 13.02
N GLN A 55 -12.82 2.35 12.15
CA GLN A 55 -12.29 1.02 12.44
C GLN A 55 -10.98 1.14 13.24
N SER A 56 -10.87 0.34 14.30
CA SER A 56 -9.66 0.24 15.13
C SER A 56 -8.89 -1.07 14.86
N PRO A 57 -7.54 -1.07 14.87
CA PRO A 57 -6.66 0.12 14.99
C PRO A 57 -6.62 0.99 13.72
N HIS A 58 -6.97 0.41 12.57
CA HIS A 58 -7.17 1.07 11.28
C HIS A 58 -8.01 0.11 10.40
N PRO A 59 -8.51 0.53 9.23
CA PRO A 59 -9.18 -0.38 8.31
C PRO A 59 -8.30 -1.57 7.96
N GLN A 60 -8.88 -2.77 7.86
CA GLN A 60 -8.14 -3.94 7.39
C GLN A 60 -7.76 -3.77 5.92
N SER A 61 -6.47 -3.90 5.62
CA SER A 61 -5.98 -3.86 4.24
C SER A 61 -6.25 -5.17 3.53
N GLY A 62 -6.75 -5.08 2.29
CA GLY A 62 -6.81 -6.18 1.35
C GLY A 62 -5.90 -5.91 0.17
N LEU A 63 -5.31 -6.96 -0.40
CA LEU A 63 -4.50 -6.86 -1.61
C LEU A 63 -4.87 -7.99 -2.57
N LEU A 64 -4.98 -7.64 -3.85
CA LEU A 64 -5.05 -8.59 -4.96
C LEU A 64 -3.62 -8.76 -5.50
N PRO A 65 -2.87 -9.80 -5.07
CA PRO A 65 -1.51 -10.01 -5.53
C PRO A 65 -1.49 -10.45 -6.99
N SER A 66 -0.49 -9.99 -7.73
CA SER A 66 -0.25 -10.34 -9.14
C SER A 66 1.14 -10.95 -9.37
N SER A 67 1.89 -11.19 -8.30
CA SER A 67 3.24 -11.77 -8.31
C SER A 67 3.56 -12.50 -7.00
N HIS A 68 4.56 -13.39 -6.99
CA HIS A 68 5.05 -14.04 -5.76
C HIS A 68 5.39 -13.02 -4.66
N LYS A 69 6.13 -11.97 -5.01
CA LYS A 69 6.51 -10.89 -4.07
C LYS A 69 5.28 -10.23 -3.43
N SER A 70 4.22 -9.99 -4.21
CA SER A 70 2.97 -9.43 -3.67
C SER A 70 2.21 -10.42 -2.78
N MET A 71 2.27 -11.73 -3.06
CA MET A 71 1.74 -12.76 -2.16
C MET A 71 2.50 -12.79 -0.82
N ASP A 72 3.83 -12.68 -0.87
CA ASP A 72 4.66 -12.62 0.34
C ASP A 72 4.30 -11.41 1.21
N ARG A 73 3.99 -10.25 0.60
CA ARG A 73 3.50 -9.07 1.32
C ARG A 73 2.20 -9.37 2.07
N VAL A 74 1.22 -10.00 1.41
CA VAL A 74 -0.06 -10.37 2.05
C VAL A 74 0.18 -11.24 3.27
N ALA A 75 1.02 -12.28 3.13
CA ALA A 75 1.34 -13.19 4.22
C ALA A 75 2.08 -12.48 5.37
N LYS A 76 3.11 -11.69 5.06
CA LYS A 76 3.94 -10.99 6.05
C LYS A 76 3.15 -9.97 6.87
N HIS A 77 2.23 -9.26 6.25
CA HIS A 77 1.46 -8.20 6.89
C HIS A 77 0.11 -8.66 7.44
N ASN A 78 -0.23 -9.94 7.30
CA ASN A 78 -1.51 -10.50 7.69
C ASN A 78 -2.69 -9.71 7.09
N TRP A 79 -2.60 -9.39 5.79
CA TRP A 79 -3.64 -8.71 5.04
C TRP A 79 -4.65 -9.69 4.46
N ASN A 80 -5.84 -9.19 4.15
CA ASN A 80 -6.85 -9.98 3.47
C ASN A 80 -6.41 -10.27 2.02
N LEU A 81 -6.35 -11.56 1.66
CA LEU A 81 -6.06 -11.99 0.30
C LEU A 81 -7.31 -11.81 -0.57
N MET A 82 -7.20 -10.98 -1.60
CA MET A 82 -8.22 -10.87 -2.64
C MET A 82 -7.83 -11.76 -3.81
N VAL A 83 -8.81 -12.41 -4.43
CA VAL A 83 -8.60 -13.27 -5.60
C VAL A 83 -9.53 -12.84 -6.75
N GLY A 84 -8.99 -12.82 -7.96
CA GLY A 84 -9.77 -12.53 -9.16
C GLY A 84 -10.75 -13.66 -9.46
N GLN A 85 -12.00 -13.34 -9.81
CA GLN A 85 -12.95 -14.35 -10.25
C GLN A 85 -12.63 -14.79 -11.68
N GLY A 86 -12.46 -16.11 -11.88
CA GLY A 86 -12.25 -16.69 -13.21
C GLY A 86 -10.80 -16.74 -13.71
N GLU A 87 -9.83 -16.29 -12.92
CA GLU A 87 -8.42 -16.52 -13.21
C GLU A 87 -8.11 -18.01 -13.00
N ILE A 88 -7.82 -18.71 -14.11
CA ILE A 88 -7.24 -20.05 -14.03
C ILE A 88 -5.83 -19.87 -13.49
N PHE A 89 -5.45 -20.59 -12.43
CA PHE A 89 -4.08 -20.65 -11.92
C PHE A 89 -3.18 -21.33 -12.98
N ARG A 90 -2.91 -20.63 -14.07
CA ARG A 90 -1.82 -20.92 -14.98
C ARG A 90 -0.62 -20.21 -14.40
N GLU A 91 0.44 -20.97 -14.14
CA GLU A 91 1.73 -20.49 -13.66
C GLU A 91 2.12 -19.20 -14.37
N ARG A 92 1.80 -18.09 -13.73
CA ARG A 92 2.15 -16.75 -14.16
C ARG A 92 2.56 -16.01 -12.91
N CYS A 93 3.60 -16.55 -12.31
CA CYS A 93 4.40 -15.89 -11.31
C CYS A 93 5.83 -15.78 -11.83
#